data_AF-A0A9E4PJS2-F1
#
_entry.id   AF-A0A9E4PJS2-F1
#
_cell.length_a   1.000
_cell.length_b   1.000
_cell.length_c   1.000
_cell.angle_alpha   90.00
_cell.angle_beta   90.00
_cell.angle_gamma   90.00
#
_symmetry.space_group_name_H-M   'P 1'
#
loop_
_entity.id
_entity.type
_entity.pdbx_description
1 polymer ?
#
loop_
_entity_poly.entity_id
_entity_poly.type
_entity_poly.pdbx_seq_one_letter_code
_entity_poly.pdbx_strand_id
1 'polypeptide(L)' 'MELTFNVRRGDGRTKDATYQAYHVDVEPETSVFEALVKVREEQDGTLAFRGNCAVGFCGDCTMLVNGRQ' A
#
# COMPACT_ATOMS: atom_id res chain seq x y z
N MET A 1 11.62 8.19 -9.49
CA MET A 1 12.25 6.87 -9.71
C MET A 1 11.14 5.83 -9.67
N GLU A 2 11.21 4.78 -10.49
CA GLU A 2 10.19 3.72 -10.47
C GLU A 2 10.57 2.67 -9.41
N LEU A 3 9.61 2.30 -8.56
CA LEU A 3 9.74 1.22 -7.59
C LEU A 3 8.62 0.19 -7.74
N THR A 4 8.94 -1.07 -7.41
CA THR A 4 7.96 -2.16 -7.39
C THR A 4 7.43 -2.38 -5.97
N PHE A 5 6.11 -2.30 -5.80
CA PHE A 5 5.40 -2.61 -4.57
C PHE A 5 4.72 -3.97 -4.69
N ASN A 6 5.18 -4.96 -3.91
CA ASN A 6 4.55 -6.27 -3.81
C ASN A 6 3.51 -6.25 -2.69
N VAL A 7 2.24 -6.10 -3.04
CA VAL A 7 1.14 -5.92 -2.08
C VAL A 7 0.35 -7.22 -1.93
N ARG A 8 0.10 -7.61 -0.68
CA ARG A 8 -0.73 -8.80 -0.37
C ARG A 8 -2.20 -8.49 -0.64
N ARG A 9 -2.83 -9.25 -1.53
CA ARG A 9 -4.24 -9.19 -1.90
C ARG A 9 -4.99 -10.40 -1.38
N GLY A 10 -6.16 -10.20 -0.81
CA GLY A 10 -7.05 -11.26 -0.34
C GLY A 10 -8.43 -10.69 -0.01
N ASP A 11 -9.43 -11.56 0.09
CA ASP A 11 -10.82 -11.18 0.38
C ASP A 11 -11.10 -10.91 1.86
N GLY A 12 -10.09 -11.12 2.72
CA GLY A 12 -10.19 -10.98 4.18
C GLY A 12 -11.03 -12.06 4.86
N ARG A 13 -11.56 -13.03 4.11
CA ARG A 13 -12.43 -14.12 4.60
C ARG A 13 -11.69 -15.45 4.58
N THR A 14 -10.82 -15.64 3.60
CA THR A 14 -10.01 -16.85 3.42
C THR A 14 -8.54 -16.59 3.71
N LYS A 15 -7.76 -17.67 3.86
CA LYS A 15 -6.29 -17.57 3.94
C LYS A 15 -5.64 -17.41 2.57
N ASP A 16 -6.43 -17.54 1.51
CA ASP A 16 -5.97 -17.45 0.13
C ASP A 16 -5.66 -15.98 -0.17
N ALA A 17 -4.36 -15.69 -0.20
CA ALA A 17 -3.87 -14.38 -0.53
C ALA A 17 -2.69 -14.51 -1.48
N THR A 18 -2.67 -13.65 -2.46
CA THR A 18 -1.60 -13.57 -3.45
C THR A 18 -0.86 -12.26 -3.28
N TYR A 19 0.39 -12.21 -3.76
CA TYR A 19 1.09 -10.95 -3.92
C TYR A 19 0.86 -10.44 -5.33
N GLN A 20 0.51 -9.17 -5.44
CA GLN A 20 0.41 -8.47 -6.71
C GLN A 20 1.45 -7.36 -6.76
N ALA A 21 2.16 -7.27 -7.88
CA ALA A 21 3.19 -6.26 -8.11
C ALA A 21 2.57 -5.02 -8.77
N TYR A 22 2.90 -3.85 -8.24
CA TYR A 22 2.56 -2.54 -8.80
C TYR A 22 3.82 -1.73 -9.03
N HIS A 23 3.88 -1.00 -10.14
CA HIS A 23 5.03 -0.18 -10.51
C HIS A 23 4.64 1.26 -10.28
N VAL A 24 5.36 1.95 -9.40
CA VAL A 24 4.96 3.28 -8.93
C VAL A 24 6.14 4.21 -9.09
N ASP A 25 5.94 5.29 -9.84
CA ASP A 25 6.85 6.42 -9.86
C ASP A 25 6.76 7.17 -8.54
N VAL A 26 7.89 7.23 -7.83
CA VAL A 26 8.05 7.88 -6.52
C VAL A 26 9.16 8.92 -6.52
N GLU A 27 9.06 9.87 -5.60
CA GLU A 27 10.12 10.78 -5.20
C GLU A 27 10.79 10.30 -3.90
N PRO A 28 12.00 10.82 -3.55
CA PRO A 28 12.70 10.40 -2.33
C PRO A 28 11.90 10.57 -1.04
N GLU A 29 11.01 11.57 -1.00
CA GLU A 29 10.17 11.90 0.15
C GLU A 29 8.83 11.13 0.15
N THR A 30 8.53 10.39 -0.93
CA THR A 30 7.25 9.69 -1.07
C THR A 30 7.14 8.58 -0.02
N SER A 31 6.13 8.70 0.82
CA SER A 31 5.80 7.70 1.82
C SER A 31 5.17 6.44 1.19
N VAL A 32 5.24 5.31 1.91
CA VAL A 32 4.54 4.09 1.51
C VAL A 32 3.03 4.32 1.41
N PHE A 33 2.46 5.16 2.28
CA PHE A 33 1.04 5.50 2.24
C PHE A 33 0.67 6.21 0.93
N GLU A 34 1.42 7.24 0.54
CA GLU A 34 1.20 7.96 -0.72
C GLU A 34 1.34 7.04 -1.94
N ALA A 35 2.34 6.16 -1.94
CA ALA A 35 2.50 5.18 -3.01
C ALA A 35 1.29 4.24 -3.13
N LEU A 36 0.72 3.77 -2.01
CA LEU A 36 -0.49 2.93 -2.02
C LEU A 36 -1.75 3.70 -2.44
N VAL A 37 -1.85 4.98 -2.08
CA VAL A 37 -2.91 5.87 -2.59
C VAL A 37 -2.81 6.00 -4.10
N LYS A 38 -1.60 6.25 -4.63
CA LYS A 38 -1.35 6.35 -6.07
C LYS A 38 -1.72 5.07 -6.81
N VAL A 39 -1.35 3.91 -6.27
CA VAL A 39 -1.78 2.61 -6.84
C VAL A 39 -3.31 2.51 -6.89
N ARG A 40 -4.00 2.87 -5.80
CA ARG A 40 -5.47 2.78 -5.74
C ARG A 40 -6.15 3.73 -6.72
N GLU A 41 -5.62 4.93 -6.89
CA GLU A 41 -6.24 5.96 -7.72
C GLU A 41 -5.93 5.79 -9.21
N GLU A 42 -4.72 5.36 -9.56
CA GLU A 42 -4.24 5.36 -10.94
C GLU A 42 -4.18 3.97 -11.58
N GLN A 43 -4.07 2.89 -10.79
CA GLN A 43 -3.83 1.54 -11.32
C GLN A 43 -4.92 0.54 -10.94
N ASP A 44 -5.37 0.54 -9.68
CA ASP A 44 -6.30 -0.47 -9.16
C ASP A 44 -7.18 0.05 -8.01
N GLY A 45 -8.36 0.55 -8.37
CA GLY A 45 -9.36 1.05 -7.41
C GLY A 45 -9.91 0.01 -6.44
N THR A 46 -9.61 -1.29 -6.63
CA THR A 46 -10.02 -2.36 -5.72
C THR A 46 -9.01 -2.63 -4.61
N LEU A 47 -7.86 -1.93 -4.60
CA LEU A 47 -6.87 -2.05 -3.54
C LEU A 47 -7.41 -1.50 -2.22
N ALA A 48 -7.65 -2.40 -1.27
CA ALA A 48 -8.18 -2.08 0.04
C ALA A 48 -7.06 -1.88 1.09
N PHE A 49 -7.04 -0.72 1.72
CA PHE A 49 -6.22 -0.42 2.90
C PHE A 49 -6.89 0.68 3.73
N ARG A 50 -6.53 0.78 5.01
CA ARG A 50 -7.01 1.82 5.92
C ARG A 50 -5.96 2.92 6.05
N GLY A 51 -6.41 4.17 6.12
CA GLY A 51 -5.57 5.32 6.42
C GLY A 51 -6.35 6.61 6.35
N ASN A 52 -5.88 7.64 7.07
CA ASN A 52 -6.58 8.91 7.21
C ASN A 52 -5.62 10.10 7.27
N CYS A 53 -4.81 10.21 8.34
CA CYS A 53 -4.05 11.45 8.59
C CYS A 53 -2.83 11.69 7.70
N ALA A 54 -2.26 10.64 7.08
CA ALA A 54 -1.01 10.67 6.31
C ALA A 54 0.25 11.18 7.03
N VAL A 55 0.16 11.61 8.30
CA VAL A 55 1.26 12.24 9.06
C VAL A 55 1.68 11.45 10.31
N GLY A 56 1.19 10.22 10.47
CA GLY A 56 1.62 9.30 11.53
C GLY A 56 1.01 9.52 12.92
N PHE A 57 0.08 10.46 13.12
CA PHE A 57 -0.50 10.71 14.45
C PHE A 57 -1.60 9.72 14.85
N CYS A 58 -2.42 9.25 13.89
CA CYS A 58 -3.64 8.47 14.20
C CYS A 58 -3.43 6.96 14.23
N GLY A 59 -2.36 6.44 13.63
CA GLY A 59 -2.08 5.00 13.57
C GLY A 59 -3.00 4.17 12.64
N ASP A 60 -3.94 4.80 11.92
CA ASP A 60 -4.92 4.09 11.07
C ASP A 60 -4.30 3.29 9.91
N CYS A 61 -3.11 3.70 9.44
CA CYS A 61 -2.40 3.07 8.33
C CYS A 61 -1.28 2.12 8.78
N THR A 62 -1.40 1.55 9.97
CA THR A 62 -0.45 0.54 10.47
C THR A 62 -0.48 -0.71 9.59
N MET A 63 0.68 -1.12 9.08
CA MET A 63 0.81 -2.30 8.21
C MET A 63 2.24 -2.87 8.27
N LEU A 64 2.42 -4.08 7.75
CA LEU A 64 3.75 -4.68 7.61
C LEU A 64 4.41 -4.22 6.30
N VAL A 65 5.56 -3.56 6.42
CA VAL A 65 6.40 -3.14 5.30
C VAL A 65 7.75 -3.84 5.42
N ASN A 66 8.11 -4.65 4.43
CA ASN A 66 9.37 -5.41 4.42
C ASN A 66 9.63 -6.21 5.71
N GLY A 67 8.56 -6.80 6.27
CA GLY A 67 8.62 -7.62 7.49
C GLY A 67 8.65 -6.82 8.80
N ARG A 68 8.53 -5.49 8.74
CA ARG A 68 8.52 -4.61 9.91
C ARG A 68 7.19 -3.88 10.03
N GLN A 69 6.74 -3.69 11.25
CA GLN A 69 5.65 -2.78 11.58
C GLN A 69 6.21 -1.36 11.75
#